data_AF-A0A844M6D5-F1
#
_entry.id   AF-A0A844M6D5-F1
#
_cell.length_a   1.000
_cell.length_b   1.000
_cell.length_c   1.000
_cell.angle_alpha   90.00
_cell.angle_beta   90.00
_cell.angle_gamma   90.00
#
_symmetry.space_group_name_H-M   'P 1'
#
loop_
_entity.id
_entity.type
_entity.pdbx_description
1 polymer ?
#
loop_
_entity_poly.entity_id
_entity_poly.type
_entity_poly.pdbx_seq_one_letter_code
_entity_poly.pdbx_strand_id
1 'polypeptide(L)'
;MVTNAYNVTGSFGEFTTAIQSRWNEGYDLVDVEYGDGTWFGVFQNKPGGNGYDISGSLGEFTTAIQNRWSQGYHLVDVEYGNGTWFGVFQQDSGANAFNPASSLNELTTAIQSRWNEGYDLVDVEYGDGTWFGVFQNKPGGNGYDISGSLGEFTTDIKTMWDRGSDLVGVEYGNGNWFGVFQDTPSTNAYSSARNINDFTTAIKNRWDEGYELVDVGYGDGLWFGVFLGSTSSNLQSSAVNLVTTQLELESLKSIVLASQDVLKV
;
A
#
# COMPACT_ATOMS: atom_id res chain seq x y z
N MET A 1 13.43 14.94 3.34
CA MET A 1 12.09 15.56 3.25
C MET A 1 11.12 14.42 3.44
N VAL A 2 10.15 14.56 4.35
CA VAL A 2 9.05 13.60 4.51
C VAL A 2 8.24 13.62 3.21
N THR A 3 8.06 12.47 2.55
CA THR A 3 7.33 12.42 1.27
C THR A 3 5.87 11.99 1.41
N ASN A 4 5.39 11.74 2.63
CA ASN A 4 3.99 11.41 2.89
C ASN A 4 3.25 12.45 3.74
N ALA A 5 1.93 12.34 3.76
CA ALA A 5 1.03 13.16 4.54
C ALA A 5 -0.14 12.29 5.02
N TYR A 6 -0.93 12.80 5.97
CA TYR A 6 -2.19 12.16 6.35
C TYR A 6 -3.31 13.19 6.52
N ASN A 7 -4.54 12.70 6.51
CA ASN A 7 -5.73 13.42 6.96
C ASN A 7 -6.58 12.54 7.86
N VAL A 8 -7.23 13.19 8.84
CA VAL A 8 -8.15 12.57 9.81
C VAL A 8 -9.43 13.39 9.78
N THR A 9 -10.57 12.75 9.52
CA THR A 9 -11.85 13.46 9.38
C THR A 9 -13.01 12.67 10.01
N GLY A 10 -13.99 13.37 10.59
CA GLY A 10 -15.10 12.73 11.29
C GLY A 10 -16.29 12.37 10.38
N SER A 11 -16.21 12.70 9.10
CA SER A 11 -17.27 12.41 8.14
C SER A 11 -16.73 12.14 6.74
N PHE A 12 -17.45 11.31 6.00
CA PHE A 12 -17.06 10.97 4.63
C PHE A 12 -17.04 12.20 3.69
N GLY A 13 -17.92 13.18 3.90
CA GLY A 13 -17.93 14.43 3.12
C GLY A 13 -16.68 15.28 3.35
N GLU A 14 -16.20 15.35 4.59
CA GLU A 14 -14.91 15.99 4.90
C GLU A 14 -13.74 15.19 4.35
N PHE A 15 -13.82 13.86 4.40
CA PHE A 15 -12.78 12.98 3.88
C PHE A 15 -12.55 13.17 2.37
N THR A 16 -13.63 13.16 1.58
CA THR A 16 -13.55 13.42 0.13
C THR A 16 -13.01 14.82 -0.19
N THR A 17 -13.33 15.82 0.63
CA THR A 17 -12.74 17.16 0.52
C THR A 17 -11.24 17.14 0.82
N ALA A 18 -10.82 16.39 1.83
CA ALA A 18 -9.41 16.23 2.18
C ALA A 18 -8.62 15.52 1.06
N ILE A 19 -9.16 14.44 0.49
CA ILE A 19 -8.58 13.74 -0.66
C ILE A 19 -8.36 14.72 -1.82
N GLN A 20 -9.37 15.50 -2.18
CA GLN A 20 -9.25 16.48 -3.27
C GLN A 20 -8.18 17.55 -2.98
N SER A 21 -8.06 18.00 -1.73
CA SER A 21 -6.99 18.93 -1.34
C SER A 21 -5.61 18.31 -1.55
N ARG A 22 -5.42 17.06 -1.14
CA ARG A 22 -4.14 16.34 -1.29
C ARG A 22 -3.78 16.06 -2.75
N TRP A 23 -4.74 15.71 -3.59
CA TRP A 23 -4.52 15.61 -5.03
C TRP A 23 -4.08 16.95 -5.64
N ASN A 24 -4.68 18.07 -5.22
CA ASN A 24 -4.26 19.40 -5.68
C ASN A 24 -2.84 19.78 -5.20
N GLU A 25 -2.38 19.21 -4.09
CA GLU A 25 -1.03 19.36 -3.55
C GLU A 25 -0.02 18.39 -4.21
N GLY A 26 -0.47 17.48 -5.07
CA GLY A 26 0.37 16.51 -5.77
C GLY A 26 0.62 15.21 -5.01
N TYR A 27 -0.20 14.90 -3.99
CA TYR A 27 -0.14 13.63 -3.27
C TYR A 27 -1.21 12.67 -3.75
N ASP A 28 -0.86 11.39 -3.87
CA ASP A 28 -1.77 10.28 -4.17
C ASP A 28 -2.25 9.64 -2.87
N LEU A 29 -3.53 9.25 -2.80
CA LEU A 29 -4.07 8.41 -1.72
C LEU A 29 -3.53 6.98 -1.90
N VAL A 30 -3.00 6.40 -0.83
CA VAL A 30 -2.40 5.04 -0.89
C VAL A 30 -3.02 4.04 0.07
N ASP A 31 -3.60 4.54 1.16
CA ASP A 31 -4.24 3.73 2.20
C ASP A 31 -5.37 4.54 2.85
N VAL A 32 -6.43 3.84 3.24
CA VAL A 32 -7.59 4.39 3.94
C VAL A 32 -7.94 3.47 5.09
N GLU A 33 -8.24 4.05 6.24
CA GLU A 33 -8.72 3.30 7.40
C GLU A 33 -9.95 3.97 8.02
N TYR A 34 -10.94 3.19 8.44
CA TYR A 34 -12.08 3.67 9.23
C TYR A 34 -12.11 3.09 10.65
N GLY A 35 -11.57 3.87 11.57
CA GLY A 35 -11.51 3.54 12.99
C GLY A 35 -12.19 4.57 13.88
N ASP A 36 -12.80 4.13 14.98
CA ASP A 36 -13.31 5.03 16.04
C ASP A 36 -14.20 6.18 15.53
N GLY A 37 -15.04 5.90 14.53
CA GLY A 37 -15.93 6.90 13.92
C GLY A 37 -15.23 7.93 13.03
N THR A 38 -14.01 7.65 12.58
CA THR A 38 -13.13 8.60 11.89
C THR A 38 -12.52 7.95 10.65
N TRP A 39 -12.49 8.69 9.55
CA TRP A 39 -11.73 8.30 8.35
C TRP A 39 -10.30 8.82 8.45
N PHE A 40 -9.35 7.91 8.26
CA PHE A 40 -7.93 8.18 8.13
C PHE A 40 -7.52 7.94 6.69
N GLY A 41 -6.69 8.82 6.12
CA GLY A 41 -6.10 8.59 4.81
C GLY A 41 -4.61 8.86 4.84
N VAL A 42 -3.83 7.93 4.29
CA VAL A 42 -2.39 8.06 4.07
C VAL A 42 -2.15 8.48 2.62
N PHE A 43 -1.31 9.50 2.45
CA PHE A 43 -1.01 10.09 1.15
C PHE A 43 0.49 10.08 0.88
N GLN A 44 0.90 9.78 -0.34
CA GLN A 44 2.31 9.79 -0.76
C GLN A 44 2.55 10.79 -1.88
N ASN A 45 3.69 11.47 -1.85
CA ASN A 45 4.15 12.38 -2.90
C ASN A 45 4.71 11.56 -4.08
N LYS A 46 3.81 10.86 -4.74
CA LYS A 46 4.05 10.02 -5.90
C LYS A 46 3.00 10.41 -6.94
N PRO A 47 3.16 11.53 -7.65
CA PRO A 47 2.15 11.99 -8.58
C PRO A 47 1.92 10.94 -9.68
N GLY A 48 0.72 10.37 -9.70
CA GLY A 48 0.29 9.36 -10.66
C GLY A 48 -1.21 9.47 -10.94
N GLY A 49 -1.73 8.55 -11.77
CA GLY A 49 -3.18 8.43 -11.92
C GLY A 49 -3.76 7.79 -10.67
N ASN A 50 -4.36 8.58 -9.78
CA ASN A 50 -5.01 8.10 -8.56
C ASN A 50 -6.53 8.27 -8.65
N GLY A 51 -7.28 7.46 -7.91
CA GLY A 51 -8.72 7.56 -7.81
C GLY A 51 -9.27 6.71 -6.68
N TYR A 52 -10.53 6.93 -6.33
CA TYR A 52 -11.26 6.06 -5.42
C TYR A 52 -12.66 5.79 -5.96
N ASP A 53 -13.25 4.66 -5.55
CA ASP A 53 -14.67 4.37 -5.70
C ASP A 53 -15.24 3.90 -4.36
N ILE A 54 -16.54 4.13 -4.16
CA ILE A 54 -17.27 3.66 -2.99
C ILE A 54 -18.50 2.86 -3.39
N SER A 55 -18.91 1.93 -2.56
CA SER A 55 -20.09 1.10 -2.79
C SER A 55 -20.75 0.65 -1.48
N GLY A 56 -22.08 0.61 -1.46
CA GLY A 56 -22.84 0.18 -0.28
C GLY A 56 -22.97 -1.34 -0.16
N SER A 57 -22.47 -2.09 -1.15
CA SER A 57 -22.49 -3.56 -1.15
C SER A 57 -21.27 -4.11 -1.85
N LEU A 58 -20.84 -5.32 -1.46
CA LEU A 58 -19.72 -6.02 -2.08
C LEU A 58 -19.96 -6.31 -3.58
N GLY A 59 -21.20 -6.56 -3.99
CA GLY A 59 -21.55 -6.80 -5.39
C GLY A 59 -21.35 -5.56 -6.28
N GLU A 60 -21.77 -4.39 -5.79
CA GLU A 60 -21.50 -3.11 -6.46
C GLU A 60 -20.00 -2.78 -6.46
N PHE A 61 -19.33 -3.06 -5.34
CA PHE A 61 -17.90 -2.80 -5.19
C PHE A 61 -17.05 -3.59 -6.20
N THR A 62 -17.30 -4.90 -6.32
CA THR A 62 -16.61 -5.75 -7.30
C THR A 62 -16.89 -5.33 -8.75
N THR A 63 -18.07 -4.77 -9.02
CA THR A 63 -18.40 -4.15 -10.32
C THR A 63 -17.60 -2.87 -10.55
N ALA A 64 -17.46 -2.01 -9.52
CA ALA A 64 -16.65 -0.80 -9.60
C ALA A 64 -15.17 -1.12 -9.88
N ILE A 65 -14.61 -2.13 -9.21
CA ILE A 65 -13.25 -2.62 -9.45
C ILE A 65 -13.05 -3.03 -10.92
N GLN A 66 -13.97 -3.82 -11.48
CA GLN A 66 -13.89 -4.24 -12.89
C GLN A 66 -13.98 -3.05 -13.86
N ASN A 67 -14.82 -2.06 -13.55
CA ASN A 67 -14.91 -0.83 -14.33
C ASN A 67 -13.61 -0.03 -14.29
N ARG A 68 -12.94 0.05 -13.14
CA ARG A 68 -11.62 0.71 -12.99
C ARG A 68 -10.51 -0.04 -13.74
N TRP A 69 -10.49 -1.37 -13.67
CA TRP A 69 -9.56 -2.19 -14.46
C TRP A 69 -9.70 -1.93 -15.97
N SER A 70 -10.94 -1.79 -16.47
CA SER A 70 -11.16 -1.46 -17.89
C SER A 70 -10.63 -0.08 -18.30
N GLN A 71 -10.36 0.80 -17.32
CA GLN A 71 -9.82 2.15 -17.49
C GLN A 71 -8.31 2.21 -17.20
N GLY A 72 -7.65 1.07 -16.93
CA GLY A 72 -6.22 1.00 -16.63
C GLY A 72 -5.85 1.36 -15.18
N TYR A 73 -6.83 1.45 -14.29
CA TYR A 73 -6.63 1.65 -12.85
C TYR A 73 -6.73 0.32 -12.13
N HIS A 74 -5.86 0.06 -11.16
CA HIS A 74 -5.92 -1.15 -10.35
C HIS A 74 -6.04 -0.86 -8.87
N LEU A 75 -6.69 -1.77 -8.15
CA LEU A 75 -6.98 -1.70 -6.74
C LEU A 75 -5.68 -1.92 -5.96
N VAL A 76 -5.36 -0.98 -5.07
CA VAL A 76 -4.15 -1.05 -4.24
C VAL A 76 -4.46 -1.20 -2.77
N ASP A 77 -5.65 -0.79 -2.35
CA ASP A 77 -6.12 -0.76 -0.97
C ASP A 77 -7.66 -0.79 -0.95
N VAL A 78 -8.20 -1.44 0.07
CA VAL A 78 -9.64 -1.63 0.33
C VAL A 78 -9.89 -1.37 1.80
N GLU A 79 -11.00 -0.69 2.08
CA GLU A 79 -11.46 -0.42 3.44
C GLU A 79 -12.98 -0.64 3.53
N TYR A 80 -13.47 -1.12 4.67
CA TYR A 80 -14.90 -1.17 4.98
C TYR A 80 -15.28 -0.32 6.19
N GLY A 81 -15.52 0.95 5.91
CA GLY A 81 -15.88 1.93 6.90
C GLY A 81 -17.34 2.31 6.87
N ASN A 82 -17.99 2.38 8.04
CA ASN A 82 -19.33 2.97 8.19
C ASN A 82 -20.39 2.39 7.22
N GLY A 83 -20.34 1.08 6.95
CA GLY A 83 -21.28 0.42 6.04
C GLY A 83 -21.00 0.63 4.55
N THR A 84 -19.79 1.05 4.19
CA THR A 84 -19.40 1.35 2.81
C THR A 84 -18.04 0.72 2.50
N TRP A 85 -17.96 0.00 1.38
CA TRP A 85 -16.70 -0.41 0.80
C TRP A 85 -16.05 0.78 0.10
N PHE A 86 -14.79 1.03 0.40
CA PHE A 86 -13.94 2.03 -0.21
C PHE A 86 -12.80 1.32 -0.92
N GLY A 87 -12.50 1.70 -2.15
CA GLY A 87 -11.35 1.18 -2.88
C GLY A 87 -10.46 2.31 -3.36
N VAL A 88 -9.16 2.20 -3.09
CA VAL A 88 -8.14 3.09 -3.64
C VAL A 88 -7.55 2.47 -4.91
N PHE A 89 -7.43 3.28 -5.95
CA PHE A 89 -6.97 2.85 -7.25
C PHE A 89 -5.79 3.67 -7.76
N GLN A 90 -4.84 2.99 -8.41
CA GLN A 90 -3.68 3.60 -9.04
C GLN A 90 -3.53 3.12 -10.49
N GLN A 91 -3.11 4.01 -11.39
CA GLN A 91 -2.71 3.66 -12.76
C GLN A 91 -1.36 2.94 -12.76
N ASP A 92 -1.20 2.03 -13.73
CA ASP A 92 0.08 1.36 -14.04
C ASP A 92 0.69 0.50 -12.90
N SER A 93 -0.12 0.03 -11.95
CA SER A 93 0.29 -0.85 -10.84
C SER A 93 0.45 -2.34 -11.22
N GLY A 94 0.51 -2.66 -12.52
CA GLY A 94 0.65 -4.04 -13.01
C GLY A 94 -0.67 -4.83 -12.95
N ALA A 95 -0.61 -6.13 -13.28
CA ALA A 95 -1.81 -6.97 -13.20
C ALA A 95 -2.28 -7.12 -11.75
N ASN A 96 -3.59 -7.17 -11.55
CA ASN A 96 -4.21 -7.07 -10.24
C ASN A 96 -5.34 -8.10 -10.12
N ALA A 97 -5.59 -8.58 -8.93
CA ALA A 97 -6.65 -9.53 -8.65
C ALA A 97 -7.24 -9.28 -7.26
N PHE A 98 -8.44 -9.79 -7.01
CA PHE A 98 -9.04 -9.75 -5.69
C PHE A 98 -9.77 -11.07 -5.38
N ASN A 99 -9.95 -11.35 -4.09
CA ASN A 99 -10.69 -12.51 -3.60
C ASN A 99 -11.50 -12.15 -2.34
N PRO A 100 -12.84 -12.10 -2.43
CA PRO A 100 -13.69 -12.10 -1.25
C PRO A 100 -13.75 -13.52 -0.66
N ALA A 101 -13.77 -13.61 0.66
CA ALA A 101 -13.74 -14.87 1.40
C ALA A 101 -14.62 -14.76 2.66
N SER A 102 -15.45 -15.78 2.91
CA SER A 102 -16.36 -15.77 4.07
C SER A 102 -15.68 -16.16 5.38
N SER A 103 -14.42 -16.60 5.32
CA SER A 103 -13.62 -16.99 6.48
C SER A 103 -12.13 -16.84 6.21
N LEU A 104 -11.32 -16.80 7.28
CA LEU A 104 -9.86 -16.82 7.18
C LEU A 104 -9.34 -18.07 6.46
N ASN A 105 -9.98 -19.23 6.62
CA ASN A 105 -9.58 -20.44 5.90
C ASN A 105 -9.78 -20.31 4.39
N GLU A 106 -10.86 -19.66 3.96
CA GLU A 106 -11.09 -19.36 2.54
C GLU A 106 -10.10 -18.30 2.03
N LEU A 107 -9.85 -17.25 2.83
CA LEU A 107 -8.88 -16.21 2.48
C LEU A 107 -7.48 -16.79 2.30
N THR A 108 -6.99 -17.58 3.26
CA THR A 108 -5.66 -18.20 3.20
C THR A 108 -5.54 -19.21 2.06
N THR A 109 -6.62 -19.93 1.73
CA THR A 109 -6.68 -20.77 0.52
C THR A 109 -6.56 -19.92 -0.75
N ALA A 110 -7.26 -18.78 -0.82
CA ALA A 110 -7.19 -17.86 -1.94
C ALA A 110 -5.79 -17.24 -2.09
N ILE A 111 -5.17 -16.83 -0.97
CA ILE A 111 -3.78 -16.33 -0.94
C ILE A 111 -2.83 -17.35 -1.56
N GLN A 112 -2.90 -18.61 -1.11
CA GLN A 112 -2.05 -19.67 -1.65
C GLN A 112 -2.28 -19.91 -3.15
N SER A 113 -3.53 -19.83 -3.63
CA SER A 113 -3.84 -19.93 -5.06
C SER A 113 -3.20 -18.78 -5.84
N ARG A 114 -3.29 -17.54 -5.32
CA ARG A 114 -2.74 -16.34 -5.95
C ARG A 114 -1.21 -16.35 -5.99
N TRP A 115 -0.56 -16.83 -4.93
CA TRP A 115 0.88 -17.06 -4.95
C TRP A 115 1.30 -18.06 -6.04
N ASN A 116 0.54 -19.15 -6.22
CA ASN A 116 0.82 -20.11 -7.30
C ASN A 116 0.60 -19.52 -8.71
N GLU A 117 -0.23 -18.49 -8.82
CA GLU A 117 -0.46 -17.73 -10.04
C GLU A 117 0.56 -16.59 -10.25
N GLY A 118 1.48 -16.38 -9.30
CA GLY A 118 2.50 -15.33 -9.36
C GLY A 118 2.06 -13.95 -8.88
N TYR A 119 0.98 -13.88 -8.10
CA TYR A 119 0.51 -12.64 -7.48
C TYR A 119 0.91 -12.58 -6.01
N ASP A 120 1.30 -11.40 -5.56
CA ASP A 120 1.53 -11.09 -4.15
C ASP A 120 0.27 -10.44 -3.54
N LEU A 121 -0.13 -10.87 -2.34
CA LEU A 121 -1.03 -10.16 -1.44
C LEU A 121 -0.40 -8.80 -1.08
N VAL A 122 -1.17 -7.73 -1.28
CA VAL A 122 -0.74 -6.36 -0.98
C VAL A 122 -1.59 -5.69 0.08
N ASP A 123 -2.84 -6.14 0.24
CA ASP A 123 -3.79 -5.57 1.18
C ASP A 123 -4.87 -6.60 1.55
N VAL A 124 -5.43 -6.49 2.74
CA VAL A 124 -6.50 -7.32 3.30
C VAL A 124 -7.45 -6.43 4.08
N GLU A 125 -8.75 -6.61 3.87
CA GLU A 125 -9.80 -5.91 4.62
C GLU A 125 -10.81 -6.90 5.21
N TYR A 126 -11.39 -6.60 6.37
CA TYR A 126 -12.56 -7.31 6.91
C TYR A 126 -13.79 -6.42 7.07
N GLY A 127 -14.67 -6.52 6.07
CA GLY A 127 -15.89 -5.74 6.00
C GLY A 127 -17.14 -6.57 5.79
N ASP A 128 -18.26 -6.17 6.39
CA ASP A 128 -19.58 -6.78 6.14
C ASP A 128 -19.60 -8.32 6.28
N GLY A 129 -18.84 -8.85 7.25
CA GLY A 129 -18.71 -10.30 7.47
C GLY A 129 -17.83 -11.03 6.45
N THR A 130 -17.09 -10.31 5.60
CA THR A 130 -16.30 -10.84 4.49
C THR A 130 -14.86 -10.35 4.59
N TRP A 131 -13.91 -11.28 4.48
CA TRP A 131 -12.52 -10.95 4.23
C TRP A 131 -12.31 -10.65 2.75
N PHE A 132 -11.50 -9.64 2.43
CA PHE A 132 -11.23 -9.23 1.07
C PHE A 132 -9.72 -9.12 0.86
N GLY A 133 -9.14 -10.01 0.06
CA GLY A 133 -7.72 -9.93 -0.29
C GLY A 133 -7.49 -9.20 -1.61
N VAL A 134 -6.54 -8.28 -1.64
CA VAL A 134 -6.08 -7.58 -2.84
C VAL A 134 -4.70 -8.08 -3.24
N PHE A 135 -4.51 -8.33 -4.53
CA PHE A 135 -3.29 -8.97 -5.05
C PHE A 135 -2.71 -8.23 -6.25
N GLN A 136 -1.39 -8.15 -6.34
CA GLN A 136 -0.66 -7.55 -7.47
C GLN A 136 0.37 -8.52 -8.05
N ASN A 137 0.54 -8.51 -9.36
CA ASN A 137 1.60 -9.27 -10.02
C ASN A 137 2.94 -8.56 -9.84
N LYS A 138 3.59 -8.86 -8.71
CA LYS A 138 4.93 -8.38 -8.37
C LYS A 138 5.76 -9.57 -7.93
N PRO A 139 6.72 -10.06 -8.74
CA PRO A 139 7.60 -11.13 -8.29
C PRO A 139 8.58 -10.55 -7.25
N GLY A 140 8.40 -10.88 -5.97
CA GLY A 140 9.23 -10.31 -4.90
C GLY A 140 9.31 -11.10 -3.61
N GLY A 141 8.37 -12.03 -3.36
CA GLY A 141 8.29 -12.75 -2.11
C GLY A 141 7.48 -11.96 -1.09
N ASN A 142 6.44 -12.59 -0.58
CA ASN A 142 5.56 -12.02 0.42
C ASN A 142 5.10 -13.10 1.40
N GLY A 143 4.56 -12.66 2.52
CA GLY A 143 4.03 -13.52 3.56
C GLY A 143 2.87 -12.85 4.26
N TYR A 144 2.22 -13.61 5.14
CA TYR A 144 1.26 -13.07 6.06
C TYR A 144 1.38 -13.75 7.43
N ASP A 145 0.89 -13.09 8.46
CA ASP A 145 0.70 -13.66 9.79
C ASP A 145 -0.68 -13.27 10.33
N ILE A 146 -1.25 -14.11 11.20
CA ILE A 146 -2.58 -13.92 11.78
C ILE A 146 -2.49 -14.24 13.27
N SER A 147 -2.83 -13.26 14.11
CA SER A 147 -2.74 -13.41 15.57
C SER A 147 -4.02 -12.97 16.26
N GLY A 148 -4.42 -13.68 17.31
CA GLY A 148 -5.66 -13.40 18.06
C GLY A 148 -5.53 -12.24 19.05
N SER A 149 -4.33 -11.70 19.23
CA SER A 149 -4.05 -10.61 20.18
C SER A 149 -2.90 -9.74 19.70
N LEU A 150 -2.88 -8.47 20.11
CA LEU A 150 -1.78 -7.55 19.82
C LEU A 150 -0.43 -8.05 20.37
N GLY A 151 -0.44 -8.73 21.53
CA GLY A 151 0.78 -9.26 22.15
C GLY A 151 1.44 -10.37 21.30
N GLU A 152 0.62 -11.27 20.76
CA GLU A 152 1.08 -12.28 19.79
C GLU A 152 1.50 -11.59 18.49
N PHE A 153 0.68 -10.69 17.95
CA PHE A 153 0.96 -9.99 16.70
C PHE A 153 2.31 -9.25 16.72
N THR A 154 2.62 -8.53 17.79
CA THR A 154 3.93 -7.86 17.92
C THR A 154 5.11 -8.82 18.11
N THR A 155 4.87 -10.06 18.52
CA THR A 155 5.87 -11.13 18.57
C THR A 155 6.07 -11.73 17.17
N ASP A 156 4.99 -11.90 16.43
CA ASP A 156 5.00 -12.41 15.06
C ASP A 156 5.68 -11.43 14.10
N ILE A 157 5.39 -10.13 14.23
CA ILE A 157 6.12 -9.05 13.51
C ILE A 157 7.64 -9.17 13.71
N LYS A 158 8.11 -9.33 14.95
CA LYS A 158 9.55 -9.47 15.23
C LYS A 158 10.12 -10.74 14.59
N THR A 159 9.36 -11.83 14.64
CA THR A 159 9.76 -13.10 14.00
C THR A 159 9.90 -12.95 12.49
N MET A 160 9.03 -12.18 11.85
CA MET A 160 9.10 -11.88 10.42
C MET A 160 10.27 -10.94 10.09
N TRP A 161 10.51 -9.90 10.90
CA TRP A 161 11.70 -9.04 10.76
C TRP A 161 13.00 -9.82 10.88
N ASP A 162 13.10 -10.76 11.84
CA ASP A 162 14.28 -11.62 12.01
C ASP A 162 14.51 -12.54 10.79
N ARG A 163 13.48 -12.77 9.98
CA ARG A 163 13.55 -13.52 8.71
C ARG A 163 13.83 -12.63 7.49
N GLY A 164 13.88 -11.31 7.67
CA GLY A 164 14.13 -10.35 6.61
C GLY A 164 12.89 -9.91 5.82
N SER A 165 11.69 -10.13 6.36
CA SER A 165 10.43 -9.69 5.78
C SER A 165 9.87 -8.50 6.53
N ASP A 166 9.50 -7.44 5.82
CA ASP A 166 8.97 -6.20 6.41
C ASP A 166 7.45 -6.23 6.47
N LEU A 167 6.88 -5.74 7.58
CA LEU A 167 5.44 -5.47 7.67
C LEU A 167 5.11 -4.31 6.73
N VAL A 168 4.19 -4.51 5.80
CA VAL A 168 3.79 -3.47 4.84
C VAL A 168 2.31 -3.11 4.92
N GLY A 169 1.50 -3.99 5.52
CA GLY A 169 0.10 -3.72 5.79
C GLY A 169 -0.40 -4.41 7.05
N VAL A 170 -1.38 -3.82 7.71
CA VAL A 170 -2.02 -4.37 8.90
C VAL A 170 -3.53 -4.20 8.81
N GLU A 171 -4.26 -5.23 9.20
CA GLU A 171 -5.71 -5.18 9.32
C GLU A 171 -6.19 -5.85 10.61
N TYR A 172 -7.31 -5.39 11.15
CA TYR A 172 -8.00 -6.04 12.26
C TYR A 172 -9.43 -6.44 11.91
N GLY A 173 -9.60 -7.73 11.62
CA GLY A 173 -10.86 -8.30 11.21
C GLY A 173 -11.29 -9.47 12.07
N ASN A 174 -12.58 -9.53 12.41
CA ASN A 174 -13.21 -10.68 13.06
C ASN A 174 -12.43 -11.21 14.29
N GLY A 175 -11.86 -10.31 15.10
CA GLY A 175 -11.09 -10.65 16.29
C GLY A 175 -9.63 -11.06 16.06
N ASN A 176 -9.07 -10.85 14.87
CA ASN A 176 -7.69 -11.20 14.54
C ASN A 176 -6.96 -10.00 13.96
N TRP A 177 -5.70 -9.83 14.35
CA TRP A 177 -4.75 -9.00 13.63
C TRP A 177 -4.20 -9.79 12.45
N PHE A 178 -4.18 -9.17 11.28
CA PHE A 178 -3.64 -9.71 10.05
C PHE A 178 -2.47 -8.82 9.61
N GLY A 179 -1.28 -9.38 9.44
CA GLY A 179 -0.12 -8.65 8.94
C GLY A 179 0.23 -9.12 7.54
N VAL A 180 0.43 -8.18 6.61
CA VAL A 180 0.98 -8.44 5.27
C VAL A 180 2.47 -8.11 5.28
N PHE A 181 3.30 -9.03 4.80
CA PHE A 181 4.75 -8.89 4.80
C PHE A 181 5.34 -9.00 3.40
N GLN A 182 6.43 -8.26 3.13
CA GLN A 182 7.18 -8.32 1.87
C GLN A 182 8.67 -8.60 2.12
N ASP A 183 9.28 -9.42 1.26
CA ASP A 183 10.71 -9.76 1.31
C ASP A 183 11.57 -8.67 0.63
N THR A 184 11.25 -7.41 0.90
CA THR A 184 11.98 -6.24 0.41
C THR A 184 12.60 -5.48 1.58
N PRO A 185 13.81 -5.86 2.03
CA PRO A 185 14.38 -5.32 3.25
C PRO A 185 14.49 -3.80 3.22
N SER A 186 13.73 -3.18 4.12
CA SER A 186 13.76 -1.78 4.47
C SER A 186 14.06 -1.59 5.96
N THR A 187 14.04 -0.36 6.45
CA THR A 187 14.02 -0.14 7.90
C THR A 187 12.57 -0.11 8.32
N ASN A 188 12.06 -1.17 8.93
CA ASN A 188 10.65 -1.25 9.29
C ASN A 188 10.40 -0.80 10.74
N ALA A 189 9.27 -0.17 11.00
CA ALA A 189 8.82 0.16 12.35
C ALA A 189 7.29 0.16 12.42
N TYR A 190 6.75 0.06 13.64
CA TYR A 190 5.34 0.35 13.90
C TYR A 190 5.18 1.29 15.09
N SER A 191 4.03 1.94 15.16
CA SER A 191 3.57 2.71 16.32
C SER A 191 2.09 2.46 16.52
N SER A 192 1.63 2.46 17.77
CA SER A 192 0.21 2.32 18.05
C SER A 192 -0.25 3.19 19.23
N ALA A 193 -1.52 3.60 19.19
CA ALA A 193 -2.13 4.37 20.27
C ALA A 193 -3.65 4.17 20.31
N ARG A 194 -4.23 4.24 21.51
CA ARG A 194 -5.69 4.06 21.71
C ARG A 194 -6.54 5.27 21.34
N ASN A 195 -5.91 6.43 21.14
CA ASN A 195 -6.60 7.64 20.73
C ASN A 195 -5.86 8.30 19.57
N ILE A 196 -6.62 8.99 18.72
CA ILE A 196 -6.11 9.55 17.48
C ILE A 196 -5.10 10.69 17.70
N ASN A 197 -5.18 11.42 18.81
CA ASN A 197 -4.24 12.51 19.11
C ASN A 197 -2.84 11.98 19.46
N ASP A 198 -2.78 10.92 20.28
CA ASP A 198 -1.54 10.23 20.59
C ASP A 198 -1.01 9.49 19.36
N PHE A 199 -1.89 8.91 18.54
CA PHE A 199 -1.48 8.26 17.29
C PHE A 199 -0.85 9.23 16.30
N THR A 200 -1.48 10.38 16.06
CA THR A 200 -0.94 11.44 15.19
C THR A 200 0.35 12.06 15.75
N THR A 201 0.53 12.05 17.07
CA THR A 201 1.82 12.41 17.70
C THR A 201 2.87 11.35 17.42
N ALA A 202 2.53 10.06 17.53
CA ALA A 202 3.44 8.95 17.22
C ALA A 202 3.87 8.97 15.74
N ILE A 203 2.97 9.29 14.81
CA ILE A 203 3.30 9.48 13.38
C ILE A 203 4.36 10.57 13.20
N LYS A 204 4.18 11.74 13.84
CA LYS A 204 5.14 12.85 13.75
C LYS A 204 6.52 12.46 14.30
N ASN A 205 6.55 11.73 15.42
CA ASN A 205 7.81 11.23 15.97
C ASN A 205 8.52 10.28 14.99
N ARG A 206 7.79 9.40 14.31
CA ARG A 206 8.35 8.51 13.28
C ARG A 206 8.85 9.27 12.05
N TRP A 207 8.16 10.33 11.65
CA TRP A 207 8.66 11.23 10.60
C TRP A 207 9.96 11.91 10.98
N ASP A 208 10.10 12.38 12.24
CA ASP A 208 11.34 12.97 12.75
C ASP A 208 12.49 11.96 12.79
N GLU A 209 12.18 10.67 12.97
CA GLU A 209 13.12 9.55 12.89
C GLU A 209 13.47 9.13 11.45
N GLY A 210 12.83 9.71 10.44
CA GLY A 210 13.09 9.42 9.02
C GLY A 210 12.30 8.23 8.45
N TYR A 211 11.23 7.83 9.12
CA TYR A 211 10.29 6.84 8.60
C TYR A 211 9.12 7.50 7.87
N GLU A 212 8.45 6.73 7.01
CA GLU A 212 7.23 7.10 6.32
C GLU A 212 6.12 6.12 6.71
N LEU A 213 5.02 6.62 7.26
CA LEU A 213 3.73 5.91 7.34
C LEU A 213 3.31 5.40 5.96
N VAL A 214 3.08 4.10 5.83
CA VAL A 214 2.65 3.46 4.58
C VAL A 214 1.26 2.86 4.65
N ASP A 215 0.82 2.52 5.86
CA ASP A 215 -0.42 1.79 6.08
C ASP A 215 -0.90 2.01 7.53
N VAL A 216 -2.22 2.01 7.72
CA VAL A 216 -2.88 2.19 9.02
C VAL A 216 -3.98 1.16 9.19
N GLY A 217 -4.00 0.49 10.34
CA GLY A 217 -5.10 -0.37 10.77
C GLY A 217 -5.79 0.16 12.03
N TYR A 218 -7.09 -0.02 12.18
CA TYR A 218 -7.81 0.19 13.44
C TYR A 218 -8.48 -1.08 13.96
N GLY A 219 -8.05 -1.51 15.15
CA GLY A 219 -8.49 -2.77 15.72
C GLY A 219 -8.41 -2.81 17.23
N ASP A 220 -9.31 -3.53 17.89
CA ASP A 220 -9.25 -3.73 19.36
C ASP A 220 -9.14 -2.40 20.17
N GLY A 221 -9.75 -1.34 19.64
CA GLY A 221 -9.70 0.02 20.21
C GLY A 221 -8.30 0.64 20.16
N LEU A 222 -7.54 0.36 19.10
CA LEU A 222 -6.16 0.78 18.90
C LEU A 222 -5.94 1.15 17.42
N TRP A 223 -5.38 2.33 17.19
CA TRP A 223 -4.77 2.68 15.92
C TRP A 223 -3.38 2.08 15.84
N PHE A 224 -3.06 1.43 14.72
CA PHE A 224 -1.76 0.82 14.44
C PHE A 224 -1.25 1.40 13.11
N GLY A 225 -0.04 1.95 13.12
CA GLY A 225 0.58 2.48 11.91
C GLY A 225 1.82 1.67 11.56
N VAL A 226 1.95 1.34 10.29
CA VAL A 226 3.12 0.66 9.70
C VAL A 226 4.00 1.71 9.02
N PHE A 227 5.30 1.65 9.29
CA PHE A 227 6.25 2.65 8.86
C PHE A 227 7.45 2.03 8.16
N LEU A 228 7.79 2.55 6.97
CA LEU A 228 8.99 2.19 6.24
C LEU A 228 9.98 3.35 6.27
N GLY A 229 11.20 3.08 6.71
CA GLY A 229 12.33 3.97 6.60
C GLY A 229 12.87 3.94 5.18
N SER A 230 13.42 5.07 4.74
CA SER A 230 14.07 5.16 3.44
C SER A 230 15.30 4.25 3.35
N THR A 231 15.16 2.98 2.96
CA THR A 231 16.31 2.18 2.53
C THR A 231 16.70 2.58 1.14
N SER A 232 17.39 3.71 0.98
CA SER A 232 18.10 3.99 -0.28
C SER A 232 17.22 3.76 -1.54
N SER A 233 15.89 3.94 -1.45
CA SER A 233 14.96 3.70 -2.55
C SER A 233 15.11 4.77 -3.64
N ASN A 234 15.78 5.89 -3.29
CA ASN A 234 16.32 6.87 -4.22
C ASN A 234 17.59 6.41 -4.96
N LEU A 235 18.19 5.25 -4.66
CA LEU A 235 19.34 4.72 -5.41
C LEU A 235 18.94 3.75 -6.53
N GLN A 236 17.80 3.06 -6.47
CA GLN A 236 17.39 2.19 -7.59
C GLN A 236 16.77 2.96 -8.76
N SER A 237 15.89 3.95 -8.49
CA SER A 237 15.31 4.77 -9.57
C SER A 237 16.34 5.70 -10.23
N SER A 238 17.29 6.23 -9.46
CA SER A 238 18.36 7.09 -10.00
C SER A 238 19.48 6.29 -10.67
N ALA A 239 19.86 5.10 -10.17
CA ALA A 239 20.87 4.26 -10.82
C ALA A 239 20.38 3.64 -12.13
N VAL A 240 19.12 3.23 -12.21
CA VAL A 240 18.54 2.73 -13.47
C VAL A 240 18.47 3.85 -14.52
N ASN A 241 18.07 5.07 -14.13
CA ASN A 241 18.06 6.21 -15.05
C ASN A 241 19.46 6.66 -15.50
N LEU A 242 20.46 6.63 -14.61
CA LEU A 242 21.86 6.95 -14.93
C LEU A 242 22.51 5.91 -15.87
N VAL A 243 22.24 4.62 -15.67
CA VAL A 243 22.78 3.56 -16.53
C VAL A 243 22.15 3.61 -17.93
N THR A 244 20.85 3.85 -18.03
CA THR A 244 20.17 3.99 -19.34
C THR A 244 20.67 5.20 -20.12
N THR A 245 20.79 6.37 -19.47
CA THR A 245 21.32 7.58 -20.15
C THR A 245 22.79 7.44 -20.55
N GLN A 246 23.62 6.76 -19.74
CA GLN A 246 25.02 6.51 -20.09
C GLN A 246 25.15 5.60 -21.32
N LEU A 247 24.33 4.53 -21.41
CA LEU A 247 24.33 3.61 -22.56
C LEU A 247 23.84 4.28 -23.83
N GLU A 248 22.79 5.11 -23.75
CA GLU A 248 22.31 5.92 -24.87
C GLU A 248 23.39 6.89 -25.36
N LEU A 249 24.11 7.56 -24.45
CA LEU A 249 25.18 8.49 -24.81
C LEU A 249 26.36 7.80 -25.51
N GLU A 250 26.78 6.63 -25.02
CA GLU A 250 27.86 5.85 -25.63
C GLU A 250 27.44 5.26 -27.00
N SER A 251 26.19 4.84 -27.14
CA SER A 251 25.65 4.41 -28.45
C SER A 251 25.66 5.57 -29.45
N LEU A 252 25.25 6.78 -29.06
CA LEU A 252 25.26 7.96 -29.91
C LEU A 252 26.69 8.38 -30.29
N LYS A 253 27.64 8.32 -29.36
CA LYS A 253 29.07 8.57 -29.66
C LYS A 253 29.62 7.59 -30.70
N SER A 254 29.29 6.30 -30.57
CA SER A 254 29.75 5.29 -31.53
C SER A 254 29.16 5.49 -32.93
N ILE A 255 27.89 5.91 -33.03
CA ILE A 255 27.24 6.24 -34.31
C ILE A 255 27.88 7.48 -34.95
N VAL A 256 28.16 8.53 -34.17
CA VAL A 256 28.81 9.75 -34.67
C VAL A 256 30.22 9.42 -35.17
N LEU A 257 31.00 8.65 -34.43
CA LEU A 257 32.35 8.23 -34.86
C LEU A 257 32.32 7.39 -36.14
N ALA A 258 31.40 6.42 -36.22
CA ALA A 258 31.23 5.62 -37.44
C ALA A 258 30.80 6.48 -38.65
N SER A 259 29.97 7.50 -38.45
CA SER A 259 29.55 8.42 -39.52
C SER A 259 30.67 9.33 -40.02
N GLN A 260 31.62 9.70 -39.16
CA GLN A 260 32.78 10.52 -39.53
C GLN A 260 33.83 9.74 -40.34
N ASP A 261 33.92 8.43 -40.15
CA ASP A 261 34.79 7.57 -40.95
C ASP A 261 34.22 7.25 -42.34
N VAL A 262 32.89 7.24 -42.48
CA VAL A 262 32.22 7.05 -43.79
C VAL A 262 32.30 8.31 -44.68
N LEU A 263 32.48 9.51 -44.08
CA LEU A 263 32.61 10.78 -44.80
C LEU A 263 34.04 11.13 -45.23
N LYS A 264 35.02 10.25 -45.00
CA LYS A 264 36.44 10.44 -45.37
C LYS A 264 36.92 9.63 -46.59
N VAL A 265 36.00 9.17 -47.44
CA VAL A 265 36.32 8.49 -48.71
C VAL A 265 36.13 9.42 -49.90
#